data_AF-A0A8T6R4R4-F1
#
_entry.id   AF-A0A8T6R4R4-F1
#
_cell.length_a   1.000
_cell.length_b   1.000
_cell.length_c   1.000
_cell.angle_alpha   90.00
_cell.angle_beta   90.00
_cell.angle_gamma   90.00
#
_symmetry.space_group_name_H-M   'P 1'
#
loop_
_entity.id
_entity.type
_entity.pdbx_description
1 polymer ?
#
loop_
_entity_poly.entity_id
_entity_poly.type
_entity_poly.pdbx_seq_one_letter_code
_entity_poly.pdbx_strand_id
1 'polypeptide(L)' 'MTGSPPPGPDTSDPATTAPEPPETGDDTVDDALRELARVPADDLDNQLETGERLQQTLRARLGDLGG' A
#
# COMPACT_ATOMS: atom_id res chain seq x y z
N MET A 1 8.03 43.37 16.62
CA MET A 1 7.76 41.95 16.95
C MET A 1 6.41 41.60 16.35
N THR A 2 6.38 41.25 15.07
CA THR A 2 5.14 40.80 14.42
C THR A 2 5.19 39.28 14.42
N GLY A 3 4.41 38.65 15.30
CA GLY A 3 4.29 37.20 15.35
C GLY A 3 3.54 36.72 14.12
N SER A 4 4.14 35.79 13.37
CA SER A 4 3.45 35.04 12.32
C SER A 4 2.25 34.28 12.92
N PRO A 5 1.11 34.18 12.19
CA PRO A 5 0.03 33.27 12.58
C PRO A 5 0.54 31.81 12.57
N PRO A 6 -0.05 30.91 13.39
CA PRO A 6 0.30 29.49 13.34
C PRO A 6 -0.06 28.91 11.97
N PRO A 7 0.74 27.97 11.42
CA PRO A 7 0.30 27.19 10.27
C PRO A 7 -0.97 26.44 10.69
N GLY A 8 -2.08 26.70 9.99
CA GLY A 8 -3.29 25.87 10.11
C GLY A 8 -2.96 24.44 9.69
N PRO A 9 -3.76 23.44 10.10
CA PRO A 9 -3.53 22.07 9.68
C PRO A 9 -3.49 22.04 8.16
N ASP A 10 -2.36 21.58 7.61
CA ASP A 10 -2.23 21.19 6.22
C ASP A 10 -3.48 20.41 5.86
N THR A 11 -4.33 21.07 5.08
CA THR A 11 -5.57 20.48 4.59
C THR A 11 -5.10 19.46 3.58
N SER A 12 -4.99 18.19 4.01
CA SER A 12 -4.80 17.05 3.13
C SER A 12 -5.86 17.13 2.05
N ASP A 13 -5.46 17.61 0.89
CA ASP A 13 -6.25 17.62 -0.32
C ASP A 13 -6.61 16.15 -0.63
N PRO A 14 -7.89 15.75 -0.66
CA PRO A 14 -8.29 14.38 -0.99
C PRO A 14 -8.22 14.16 -2.51
N ALA A 15 -7.15 14.60 -3.16
CA ALA A 15 -6.69 13.93 -4.36
C ALA A 15 -6.10 12.60 -3.89
N THR A 16 -6.96 11.59 -3.71
CA THR A 16 -6.61 10.19 -3.45
C THR A 16 -5.69 9.70 -4.56
N THR A 17 -4.42 10.04 -4.45
CA THR A 17 -3.35 9.31 -5.09
C THR A 17 -3.29 8.04 -4.27
N ALA A 18 -3.67 6.90 -4.85
CA ALA A 18 -3.49 5.62 -4.19
C ALA A 18 -2.05 5.58 -3.65
N PRO A 19 -1.83 5.30 -2.35
CA PRO A 19 -0.48 5.31 -1.80
C PRO A 19 0.37 4.35 -2.62
N GLU A 20 1.55 4.80 -3.03
CA GLU A 20 2.48 3.93 -3.73
C GLU A 20 2.76 2.70 -2.85
N PRO A 21 2.76 1.49 -3.44
CA PRO A 21 2.99 0.28 -2.69
C PRO A 21 4.37 0.34 -2.00
N PRO A 22 4.49 -0.11 -0.74
CA PRO A 22 5.76 -0.11 -0.05
C PRO A 22 6.77 -1.03 -0.72
N GLU A 23 8.05 -0.65 -0.73
CA GLU A 23 9.14 -1.52 -1.15
C GLU A 23 9.69 -2.29 0.05
N THR A 24 9.64 -3.62 -0.05
CA THR A 24 10.06 -4.55 1.00
C THR A 24 11.48 -5.08 0.75
N GLY A 25 11.99 -4.95 -0.48
CA GLY A 25 13.28 -5.51 -0.90
C GLY A 25 13.20 -6.98 -1.28
N ASP A 26 12.01 -7.56 -1.33
CA ASP A 26 11.72 -8.86 -1.93
C ASP A 26 10.93 -8.64 -3.22
N ASP A 27 11.57 -8.89 -4.36
CA ASP A 27 10.98 -8.63 -5.69
C ASP A 27 9.61 -9.29 -5.87
N THR A 28 9.40 -10.48 -5.29
CA THR A 28 8.13 -11.20 -5.42
C THR A 28 7.03 -10.55 -4.59
N VAL A 29 7.34 -10.08 -3.39
CA VAL A 29 6.40 -9.35 -2.54
C VAL A 29 6.10 -7.98 -3.14
N ASP A 30 7.12 -7.30 -3.66
CA ASP A 30 7.01 -5.97 -4.25
C ASP A 30 6.16 -5.99 -5.53
N ASP A 31 6.32 -7.01 -6.38
CA ASP A 31 5.44 -7.19 -7.54
C ASP A 31 4.00 -7.50 -7.14
N ALA A 32 3.77 -8.36 -6.13
CA ALA A 32 2.42 -8.67 -5.65
C ALA A 32 1.73 -7.44 -5.03
N LEU A 33 2.46 -6.60 -4.30
CA LEU A 33 1.96 -5.32 -3.77
C LEU A 33 1.62 -4.35 -4.89
N ARG A 34 2.46 -4.27 -5.93
CA ARG A 34 2.21 -3.44 -7.10
C ARG A 34 1.03 -3.92 -7.92
N GLU A 35 0.80 -5.22 -7.99
CA GLU A 35 -0.39 -5.80 -8.62
C GLU A 35 -1.66 -5.41 -7.85
N LEU A 36 -1.66 -5.54 -6.52
CA LEU A 36 -2.78 -5.10 -5.67
C LEU A 36 -3.05 -3.60 -5.81
N ALA A 37 -2.01 -2.76 -5.85
CA ALA A 37 -2.15 -1.31 -5.98
C ALA A 37 -2.71 -0.85 -7.35
N ARG A 38 -2.65 -1.71 -8.37
CA ARG A 38 -3.24 -1.42 -9.71
C ARG A 38 -4.72 -1.77 -9.79
N VAL A 39 -5.26 -2.52 -8.83
CA VAL A 39 -6.67 -2.89 -8.81
C VAL A 39 -7.53 -1.66 -8.48
N PRO A 40 -8.59 -1.37 -9.26
CA PRO A 40 -9.50 -0.27 -8.96
C PRO A 40 -10.11 -0.38 -7.55
N ALA A 41 -10.21 0.75 -6.87
CA ALA A 41 -10.79 0.84 -5.52
C ALA A 41 -12.27 0.39 -5.46
N ASP A 42 -12.95 0.44 -6.59
CA ASP A 42 -14.37 0.13 -6.77
C ASP A 42 -14.61 -1.35 -7.15
N ASP A 43 -13.55 -2.09 -7.46
CA ASP A 43 -13.59 -3.48 -7.89
C ASP A 43 -13.21 -4.42 -6.73
N LEU A 44 -14.17 -4.61 -5.81
CA LEU A 44 -13.95 -5.37 -4.57
C LEU A 44 -13.56 -6.83 -4.84
N ASP A 45 -14.17 -7.47 -5.85
CA ASP A 45 -13.88 -8.87 -6.17
C ASP A 45 -12.41 -9.03 -6.58
N ASN A 46 -11.92 -8.15 -7.46
CA ASN A 46 -10.51 -8.15 -7.86
C ASN A 46 -9.56 -7.77 -6.71
N GLN A 47 -9.98 -6.88 -5.80
CA GLN A 47 -9.18 -6.56 -4.61
C GLN A 47 -9.04 -7.76 -3.68
N LEU A 48 -10.12 -8.52 -3.49
CA LEU A 48 -10.10 -9.72 -2.67
C LEU A 48 -9.21 -10.79 -3.31
N GLU A 49 -9.39 -11.08 -4.60
CA GLU A 49 -8.57 -12.08 -5.30
C GLU A 49 -7.08 -11.73 -5.24
N THR A 50 -6.74 -10.48 -5.54
CA THR A 50 -5.34 -10.02 -5.56
C THR A 50 -4.77 -9.93 -4.14
N GLY A 51 -5.58 -9.52 -3.16
CA GLY A 51 -5.21 -9.47 -1.75
C GLY A 51 -4.97 -10.85 -1.14
N GLU A 52 -5.77 -11.85 -1.50
CA GLU A 52 -5.56 -13.25 -1.10
C GLU A 52 -4.26 -13.82 -1.66
N ARG A 53 -3.96 -13.54 -2.94
CA ARG A 53 -2.67 -13.91 -3.54
C ARG A 53 -1.50 -13.29 -2.82
N LEU A 54 -1.55 -11.99 -2.52
CA LEU A 54 -0.53 -11.30 -1.75
C LEU A 54 -0.34 -11.94 -0.37
N GLN A 55 -1.44 -12.22 0.34
CA GLN A 55 -1.41 -12.85 1.66
C GLN A 55 -0.77 -14.25 1.62
N GLN A 56 -1.06 -15.03 0.59
CA GLN A 56 -0.44 -16.34 0.39
C GLN A 56 1.06 -16.22 0.13
N THR A 57 1.49 -15.27 -0.71
CA THR A 57 2.91 -14.96 -0.96
C THR A 57 3.62 -14.59 0.35
N LEU A 58 3.04 -13.68 1.14
CA LEU A 58 3.61 -13.26 2.43
C LEU A 58 3.75 -14.43 3.39
N ARG A 59 2.74 -15.31 3.48
CA ARG A 59 2.80 -16.51 4.32
C ARG A 59 3.88 -17.49 3.88
N ALA A 60 4.04 -17.70 2.57
CA ALA A 60 5.08 -18.58 2.04
C ALA A 60 6.48 -18.04 2.39
N ARG A 61 6.71 -16.73 2.18
CA ARG A 61 7.98 -16.08 2.53
C ARG A 61 8.27 -16.11 4.02
N LEU A 62 7.26 -15.87 4.86
CA LEU A 62 7.42 -15.96 6.31
C LEU A 62 7.75 -17.39 6.76
N GLY A 63 7.16 -18.40 6.11
CA GLY A 63 7.48 -19.81 6.35
C GLY A 63 8.93 -20.16 5.99
N ASP A 64 9.44 -19.61 4.89
CA ASP A 64 10.84 -19.78 4.46
C ASP A 64 11.85 -19.16 5.45
N LEU A 65 11.50 -18.02 6.06
CA LEU A 65 12.33 -17.32 7.06
C LEU A 65 12.36 -17.99 8.45
N GLY A 66 11.37 -18.82 8.76
CA GLY A 66 11.22 -19.49 10.06
C GLY A 66 11.57 -20.98 10.08
N GLY A 67 12.09 -21.51 8.96
CA GLY A 67 12.48 -22.91 8.77
C GLY A 67 13.90 -23.24 9.20
#